data_AF-A0A7J9XZT0-F1
#
_entry.id   AF-A0A7J9XZT0-F1
#
_cell.length_a   1.000
_cell.length_b   1.000
_cell.length_c   1.000
_cell.angle_alpha   90.00
_cell.angle_beta   90.00
_cell.angle_gamma   90.00
#
_symmetry.space_group_name_H-M   'P 1'
#
loop_
_entity.id
_entity.type
_entity.pdbx_description
1 polymer ?
#
loop_
_entity_poly.entity_id
_entity_poly.type
_entity_poly.pdbx_seq_one_letter_code
_entity_poly.pdbx_strand_id
1 'polypeptide(L)'
;AFFVEQRDIGRLVVLADVAGEVGLDVDAFRSALESGRYAEAHQQALRRAAQLDIRAVPTFLVGDKRVEGMPSPERLQQLLDQDPPG
;
A
#
# COMPACT_ATOMS: atom_id res chain seq x y z
N ALA A 1 -3.59 -3.16 -12.25
CA ALA A 1 -3.37 -4.62 -12.19
C ALA A 1 -4.19 -5.41 -11.13
N PHE A 2 -5.01 -4.84 -10.22
CA PHE A 2 -5.91 -5.67 -9.38
C PHE A 2 -7.38 -5.65 -9.82
N PHE A 3 -7.80 -4.69 -10.65
CA PHE A 3 -9.22 -4.53 -11.03
C PHE A 3 -9.51 -4.28 -12.51
N VAL A 4 -8.50 -4.05 -13.35
CA VAL A 4 -8.72 -3.53 -14.72
C VAL A 4 -8.27 -4.49 -15.83
N GLU A 5 -7.21 -5.28 -15.60
CA GLU A 5 -6.53 -6.02 -16.70
C GLU A 5 -6.48 -7.55 -16.51
N GLN A 6 -7.08 -8.11 -15.44
CA GLN A 6 -7.06 -9.56 -15.13
C GLN A 6 -5.67 -10.23 -15.06
N ARG A 7 -4.59 -9.44 -14.93
CA ARG A 7 -3.22 -9.96 -14.80
C ARG A 7 -3.02 -10.60 -13.42
N ASP A 8 -2.38 -11.77 -13.39
CA ASP A 8 -2.06 -12.49 -12.15
C ASP A 8 -0.87 -11.84 -11.43
N ILE A 9 -1.16 -10.96 -10.47
CA ILE A 9 -0.16 -10.28 -9.65
C ILE A 9 0.56 -11.19 -8.64
N GLY A 10 0.19 -12.48 -8.56
CA GLY A 10 0.98 -13.48 -7.84
C GLY A 10 2.24 -13.91 -8.60
N ARG A 11 2.34 -13.59 -9.90
CA ARG A 11 3.48 -13.96 -10.73
C ARG A 11 4.53 -12.86 -10.76
N LEU A 12 5.78 -13.23 -10.46
CA LEU A 12 6.93 -12.32 -10.50
C LEU A 12 7.06 -11.58 -11.85
N VAL A 13 6.82 -12.27 -12.97
CA VAL A 13 6.88 -11.66 -14.31
C VAL A 13 5.86 -10.53 -14.46
N VAL A 14 4.63 -10.72 -13.98
CA VAL A 14 3.58 -9.70 -14.05
C VAL A 14 3.95 -8.49 -13.21
N LEU A 15 4.47 -8.71 -12.00
CA LEU A 15 4.91 -7.62 -11.12
C LEU A 15 6.09 -6.84 -11.71
N ALA A 16 7.04 -7.54 -12.34
CA ALA A 16 8.21 -6.94 -12.98
C ALA A 16 7.82 -6.09 -14.20
N ASP A 17 6.87 -6.57 -15.02
CA ASP A 17 6.33 -5.81 -16.15
C ASP A 17 5.63 -4.52 -15.66
N VAL A 18 4.77 -4.62 -14.64
CA VAL A 18 4.10 -3.45 -14.03
C VAL A 18 5.13 -2.47 -13.44
N ALA A 19 6.20 -2.97 -12.83
CA ALA A 19 7.28 -2.13 -12.31
C ALA A 19 7.97 -1.35 -13.43
N GLY A 20 8.22 -1.99 -14.58
CA GLY A 20 8.76 -1.33 -15.77
C GLY A 20 7.83 -0.25 -16.35
N GLU A 21 6.52 -0.51 -16.38
CA GLU A 21 5.50 0.45 -16.84
C GLU A 21 5.51 1.77 -16.03
N VAL A 22 5.87 1.70 -14.74
CA VAL A 22 5.99 2.88 -13.86
C VAL A 22 7.42 3.43 -13.77
N GLY A 23 8.34 2.94 -14.60
CA GLY A 23 9.72 3.46 -14.73
C GLY A 23 10.74 2.89 -13.73
N LEU A 24 10.43 1.79 -13.05
CA LEU A 24 11.40 1.10 -12.20
C LEU A 24 12.34 0.20 -13.02
N ASP A 25 13.56 0.03 -12.52
CA ASP A 25 14.50 -0.95 -13.07
C ASP A 25 14.00 -2.38 -12.81
N VAL A 26 13.72 -3.11 -13.89
CA VAL A 26 13.07 -4.42 -13.86
C VAL A 26 13.96 -5.47 -13.19
N ASP A 27 15.27 -5.47 -13.45
CA ASP A 27 16.19 -6.47 -12.93
C ASP A 27 16.43 -6.26 -11.43
N ALA A 28 16.63 -5.02 -11.01
CA ALA A 28 16.75 -4.64 -9.61
C ALA A 28 15.46 -4.96 -8.84
N PHE A 29 14.29 -4.72 -9.44
CA PHE A 29 12.99 -5.04 -8.86
C PHE A 29 12.81 -6.55 -8.66
N ARG A 30 13.12 -7.35 -9.69
CA ARG A 30 13.07 -8.83 -9.61
C ARG A 30 14.01 -9.36 -8.53
N SER A 31 15.25 -8.88 -8.52
CA SER A 31 16.23 -9.24 -7.50
C SER A 31 15.76 -8.90 -6.08
N ALA A 32 15.11 -7.75 -5.89
CA ALA A 32 14.57 -7.36 -4.59
C ALA A 32 13.42 -8.29 -4.11
N LEU A 33 12.57 -8.75 -5.03
CA LEU A 33 11.50 -9.70 -4.72
C LEU A 33 12.06 -11.10 -4.43
N GLU A 34 12.97 -11.61 -5.27
CA GLU A 34 13.56 -12.94 -5.11
C GLU A 34 14.40 -13.08 -3.83
N SER A 35 15.15 -12.03 -3.48
CA SER A 35 15.94 -11.98 -2.24
C SER A 35 15.08 -11.70 -0.99
N GLY A 36 13.81 -11.32 -1.15
CA GLY A 36 12.97 -10.88 -0.04
C GLY A 36 13.53 -9.63 0.65
N ARG A 37 14.22 -8.74 -0.08
CA ARG A 37 14.96 -7.58 0.46
C ARG A 37 14.14 -6.72 1.44
N TYR A 38 12.83 -6.60 1.18
CA TYR A 38 11.92 -5.79 1.98
C TYR A 38 10.95 -6.60 2.84
N ALA A 39 11.15 -7.92 2.97
CA ALA A 39 10.24 -8.79 3.72
C ALA A 39 10.17 -8.39 5.20
N GLU A 40 11.31 -8.09 5.84
CA GLU A 40 11.34 -7.67 7.24
C GLU A 40 10.63 -6.34 7.46
N ALA A 41 10.89 -5.35 6.60
CA ALA A 41 10.22 -4.05 6.65
C ALA A 41 8.70 -4.18 6.47
N HIS A 42 8.26 -5.04 5.55
CA HIS A 42 6.85 -5.35 5.36
C HIS A 42 6.23 -5.99 6.61
N GLN A 43 6.90 -6.99 7.21
CA GLN A 43 6.44 -7.62 8.45
C GLN A 43 6.40 -6.64 9.62
N GLN A 44 7.33 -5.69 9.71
CA GLN A 44 7.31 -4.64 10.72
C GLN A 44 6.12 -3.69 10.54
N ALA A 45 5.80 -3.32 9.30
CA ALA A 45 4.62 -2.51 9.00
C ALA A 45 3.31 -3.24 9.40
N LEU A 46 3.21 -4.54 9.12
CA LEU A 46 2.07 -5.37 9.56
C LEU A 46 1.97 -5.44 11.08
N ARG A 47 3.09 -5.65 11.79
CA ARG A 47 3.12 -5.63 13.26
C ARG A 47 2.65 -4.29 13.82
N ARG A 48 3.09 -3.19 13.22
CA ARG A 48 2.65 -1.84 13.62
C ARG A 48 1.15 -1.65 13.40
N ALA A 49 0.61 -2.10 12.27
CA ALA A 49 -0.84 -2.06 12.02
C ALA A 49 -1.63 -2.86 13.06
N ALA A 50 -1.14 -4.06 13.43
CA ALA A 50 -1.75 -4.88 14.47
C ALA A 50 -1.68 -4.24 15.86
N GLN A 51 -0.55 -3.62 16.23
CA GLN A 51 -0.40 -2.88 17.50
C GLN A 51 -1.37 -1.70 17.61
N LEU A 52 -1.75 -1.12 16.47
CA LEU A 52 -2.76 -0.08 16.41
C LEU A 52 -4.19 -0.62 16.41
N ASP A 53 -4.44 -1.94 16.43
CA ASP A 53 -5.77 -2.56 16.25
C ASP A 53 -6.42 -2.20 14.89
N ILE A 54 -5.64 -2.15 13.82
CA ILE A 54 -6.16 -2.02 12.45
C ILE A 54 -6.62 -3.41 11.97
N ARG A 55 -7.92 -3.57 11.71
CA ARG A 55 -8.54 -4.85 11.35
C ARG A 55 -9.18 -4.88 9.96
N ALA A 56 -9.30 -3.73 9.29
CA ALA A 56 -9.92 -3.60 7.98
C ALA A 56 -9.06 -2.75 7.04
N VAL A 57 -9.17 -3.02 5.74
CA VAL A 57 -8.52 -2.22 4.69
C VAL A 57 -9.57 -1.62 3.73
N PRO A 58 -9.41 -0.36 3.29
CA PRO A 58 -8.44 0.61 3.82
C PRO A 58 -8.81 1.09 5.24
N THR A 59 -7.82 1.56 5.99
CA THR A 59 -8.01 2.31 7.25
C THR A 59 -7.13 3.56 7.17
N PHE A 60 -7.71 4.72 7.48
CA PHE A 60 -7.03 6.01 7.50
C PHE A 60 -6.90 6.49 8.96
N LEU A 61 -5.70 6.93 9.33
CA LEU A 61 -5.40 7.58 10.60
C LEU A 61 -4.97 9.02 10.31
N VAL A 62 -5.71 10.00 10.80
CA VAL A 62 -5.48 11.45 10.59
C VAL A 62 -5.56 12.14 11.94
N GLY A 63 -4.42 12.57 12.48
CA GLY A 63 -4.31 12.98 13.88
C GLY A 63 -4.82 11.89 14.82
N ASP A 64 -5.75 12.25 15.69
CA ASP A 64 -6.43 11.30 16.61
C ASP A 64 -7.65 10.60 15.97
N LYS A 65 -7.97 10.89 14.71
CA LYS A 65 -9.15 10.32 14.03
C LYS A 65 -8.79 9.04 13.31
N ARG A 66 -9.68 8.06 13.44
CA ARG A 66 -9.66 6.80 12.68
C ARG A 66 -10.88 6.72 11.77
N VAL A 67 -10.65 6.34 10.51
CA VAL A 67 -11.71 5.99 9.56
C VAL A 67 -11.42 4.63 8.94
N GLU A 68 -12.33 3.70 9.15
CA GLU A 68 -12.29 2.35 8.60
C GLU A 68 -13.16 2.25 7.35
N GLY A 69 -12.70 1.52 6.34
CA GLY A 69 -13.33 1.45 5.04
C GLY A 69 -12.97 2.64 4.14
N MET A 70 -13.51 2.64 2.92
CA MET A 70 -13.24 3.70 1.95
C MET A 70 -14.23 4.86 2.14
N PRO A 71 -13.80 6.04 2.65
CA PRO A 71 -14.65 7.22 2.70
C PRO A 71 -14.91 7.77 1.29
N SER A 72 -15.95 8.60 1.15
CA SER A 72 -16.10 9.41 -0.06
C SER A 72 -14.95 10.41 -0.19
N PRO A 73 -14.58 10.85 -1.41
CA PRO A 73 -13.53 11.84 -1.61
C PRO A 73 -13.74 13.12 -0.78
N GLU A 74 -14.97 13.60 -0.67
CA GLU A 74 -15.31 14.81 0.08
C GLU A 74 -15.07 14.61 1.57
N ARG A 75 -15.42 13.44 2.11
CA ARG A 75 -15.20 13.11 3.51
C ARG A 75 -13.72 12.92 3.81
N LEU A 76 -12.96 12.33 2.88
CA LEU A 76 -11.50 12.25 3.00
C LEU A 76 -10.87 13.64 3.03
N GLN A 77 -11.30 14.54 2.14
CA GLN A 77 -10.79 15.91 2.10
C GLN A 77 -11.10 16.67 3.39
N GLN A 78 -12.34 16.58 3.89
CA GLN A 78 -12.71 17.18 5.18
C GLN A 78 -11.88 16.65 6.35
N LEU A 79 -11.48 15.38 6.34
CA LEU A 79 -10.62 14.81 7.39
C LEU A 79 -9.22 15.42 7.35
N LEU A 80 -8.66 15.58 6.15
CA LEU A 80 -7.34 16.18 5.94
C LEU A 80 -7.33 17.67 6.27
N ASP A 81 -8.37 18.41 5.91
CA ASP A 81 -8.48 19.85 6.18
C ASP A 81 -8.59 20.17 7.69
N GLN A 82 -9.12 19.22 8.48
CA GLN A 82 -9.25 19.36 9.92
C GLN A 82 -7.95 19.04 10.70
N ASP A 83 -6.94 18.48 10.02
CA ASP A 83 -5.61 18.21 10.58
C ASP A 83 -4.56 18.38 9.45
N PRO A 84 -4.30 19.63 9.03
CA PRO A 84 -3.38 19.89 7.93
C PRO A 84 -1.98 19.39 8.29
N PRO A 85 -1.25 18.74 7.36
CA PRO A 85 0.11 18.30 7.63
C PRO A 85 0.98 19.51 7.99
N GLY A 86 1.69 19.42 9.12
CA GLY A 86 2.64 20.43 9.59
C GLY A 86 3.90 20.52 8.76
#